data_AF-A0A2S5CWA9-F1
#
_entry.id   AF-A0A2S5CWA9-F1
#
_cell.length_a   1.000
_cell.length_b   1.000
_cell.length_c   1.000
_cell.angle_alpha   90.00
_cell.angle_beta   90.00
_cell.angle_gamma   90.00
#
_symmetry.space_group_name_H-M   'P 1'
#
loop_
_entity.id
_entity.type
_entity.pdbx_description
1 polymer ?
#
loop_
_entity_poly.entity_id
_entity_poly.type
_entity_poly.pdbx_seq_one_letter_code
_entity_poly.pdbx_strand_id
1 'polypeptide(L)' 'MWVITVFEQKDVRIFEYTNKTEATKALAGFKKNAVLSFTK' A
#
# COMPACT_ATOMS: atom_id res chain seq x y z
N MET A 1 10.12 -6.05 -3.50
CA MET A 1 9.00 -5.30 -4.09
C MET A 1 8.12 -4.81 -2.95
N TRP A 2 7.63 -3.58 -3.00
CA TRP A 2 6.77 -2.99 -1.96
C TRP A 2 5.32 -3.14 -2.38
N VAL A 3 4.46 -3.54 -1.45
CA VAL A 3 3.05 -3.79 -1.72
C VAL A 3 2.22 -3.02 -0.72
N ILE A 4 1.29 -2.20 -1.18
CA ILE A 4 0.30 -1.55 -0.34
C ILE A 4 -1.03 -2.25 -0.52
N THR A 5 -1.55 -2.80 0.56
CA THR A 5 -2.89 -3.38 0.58
C THR A 5 -3.83 -2.42 1.28
N VAL A 6 -4.81 -1.92 0.54
CA VAL A 6 -5.85 -1.01 1.04
C VAL A 6 -7.14 -1.79 1.22
N PHE A 7 -7.64 -1.82 2.45
CA PHE A 7 -8.89 -2.48 2.83
C PHE A 7 -10.01 -1.45 2.90
N GLU A 8 -10.82 -1.35 1.86
CA GLU A 8 -12.09 -0.64 1.88
C GLU A 8 -13.20 -1.59 2.34
N GLN A 9 -14.30 -1.05 2.88
CA GLN A 9 -15.33 -1.84 3.58
C GLN A 9 -15.84 -3.08 2.85
N LYS A 10 -15.78 -3.10 1.51
CA LYS A 10 -16.22 -4.22 0.66
C LYS A 10 -15.18 -4.64 -0.38
N ASP A 11 -14.04 -3.96 -0.44
CA ASP A 11 -13.06 -4.14 -1.51
C ASP A 11 -11.65 -4.10 -0.96
N VAL A 12 -10.78 -4.94 -1.53
CA VAL A 12 -9.35 -4.92 -1.24
C VAL A 12 -8.63 -4.50 -2.50
N ARG A 13 -7.84 -3.42 -2.40
CA ARG A 13 -6.99 -2.95 -3.49
C ARG A 13 -5.54 -3.19 -3.13
N ILE A 14 -4.79 -3.78 -4.05
CA ILE A 14 -3.38 -4.06 -3.88
C ILE A 14 -2.62 -3.22 -4.90
N PHE A 15 -1.63 -2.48 -4.42
CA PHE A 15 -0.77 -1.64 -5.24
C PHE A 15 0.67 -2.09 -5.08
N GLU A 16 1.32 -2.43 -6.19
CA GLU A 16 2.71 -2.86 -6.21
C GLU A 16 3.60 -1.69 -6.61
N TYR A 17 4.71 -1.55 -5.90
CA TYR A 17 5.69 -0.50 -6.07
C TYR A 17 7.08 -1.10 -6.06
N THR A 18 7.92 -0.64 -6.98
CA THR A 18 9.33 -1.06 -7.03
C THR A 18 10.13 -0.36 -5.93
N ASN A 19 9.79 0.89 -5.64
CA ASN A 19 10.53 1.76 -4.72
C ASN A 19 9.82 1.92 -3.37
N LYS A 20 10.59 1.81 -2.28
CA LYS A 20 10.10 2.09 -0.93
C LYS A 20 9.53 3.50 -0.82
N THR A 21 10.22 4.48 -1.39
CA THR A 21 9.88 5.90 -1.27
C THR A 21 8.54 6.24 -1.91
N GLU A 22 8.25 5.65 -3.07
CA GLU A 22 6.96 5.81 -3.75
C GLU A 22 5.84 5.13 -2.95
N ALA A 23 6.10 3.93 -2.45
CA ALA A 23 5.14 3.21 -1.63
C ALA A 23 4.81 3.98 -0.33
N THR A 24 5.81 4.55 0.35
CA THR A 24 5.58 5.36 1.56
C THR A 24 4.81 6.64 1.27
N LYS A 25 5.07 7.31 0.13
CA LYS A 25 4.29 8.49 -0.30
C LYS A 25 2.84 8.12 -0.59
N ALA A 26 2.61 6.99 -1.28
CA ALA A 26 1.26 6.50 -1.56
C ALA A 26 0.52 6.11 -0.26
N LEU A 27 1.21 5.44 0.67
CA LEU A 27 0.68 5.07 1.99
C LEU A 27 0.18 6.29 2.77
N ALA A 28 0.94 7.40 2.75
CA ALA A 28 0.56 8.64 3.42
C ALA A 28 -0.76 9.25 2.88
N GLY A 29 -1.15 8.92 1.64
CA GLY A 29 -2.43 9.31 1.06
C GLY A 29 -3.62 8.46 1.57
N PHE A 30 -3.37 7.25 2.07
CA PHE A 30 -4.41 6.34 2.54
C PHE A 30 -4.64 6.52 4.05
N LYS A 31 -5.82 7.03 4.43
CA LYS A 31 -6.02 7.62 5.76
C LYS A 31 -6.18 6.64 6.94
N LYS A 32 -6.64 5.40 6.74
CA LYS A 32 -6.92 4.49 7.89
C LYS A 32 -6.76 2.99 7.64
N ASN A 33 -6.88 2.51 6.40
CA ASN A 33 -6.98 1.07 6.13
C ASN A 33 -5.95 0.60 5.10
N ALA A 34 -4.73 1.11 5.14
CA ALA A 34 -3.68 0.68 4.21
C ALA A 34 -2.50 0.07 4.97
N VAL A 35 -2.04 -1.08 4.49
CA VAL A 35 -0.91 -1.83 5.04
C VAL A 35 0.20 -1.86 4.01
N LEU A 36 1.38 -1.34 4.37
CA LEU A 36 2.58 -1.45 3.56
C LEU A 36 3.34 -2.73 3.94
N SER A 37 3.57 -3.58 2.94
CA SER A 37 4.28 -4.84 3.05
C SER A 37 5.49 -4.84 2.11
N PHE A 38 6.55 -5.54 2.50
CA PHE A 38 7.75 -5.72 1.68
C PHE A 38 7.89 -7.20 1.32
N THR A 39 7.89 -7.50 0.03
CA THR A 39 8.11 -8.84 -0.51
C THR A 39 9.56 -8.94 -0.99
N LYS A 40 10.24 -10.05 -0.67
CA LYS A 40 11.63 -10.32 -1.05
C LYS A 40 11.67 -11.42 -2.09
#